data_AF-A0A1B8XTF5-F1
#
_entry.id   AF-A0A1B8XTF5-F1
#
_cell.length_a   1.000
_cell.length_b   1.000
_cell.length_c   1.000
_cell.angle_alpha   90.00
_cell.angle_beta   90.00
_cell.angle_gamma   90.00
#
_symmetry.space_group_name_H-M   'P 1'
#
loop_
_entity.id
_entity.type
_entity.pdbx_description
1 polymer ?
#
loop_
_entity_poly.entity_id
_entity_poly.type
_entity_poly.pdbx_seq_one_letter_code
_entity_poly.pdbx_strand_id
1 'polypeptide(L)'
;MISDSSSYFNLKKPYLGGAPAADLQYLASKNVSMDIGTFINLNVNSVLGLSVGDMKGLLGSNVADLKAQENNTIVSTWTRSQSQSALDLLGIGLTGGRADATTAASVTTKKVGSSAGAVVLSHSVLVAGLIAFLLC
;
A
#
# COMPACT_ATOMS: atom_id res chain seq x y z
N MET A 1 38.52 -2.66 -0.23
CA MET A 1 37.46 -3.70 -0.20
C MET A 1 36.12 -3.03 -0.37
N ILE A 2 35.14 -3.72 -0.97
CA ILE A 2 33.73 -3.34 -1.21
C ILE A 2 33.47 -2.78 -2.61
N SER A 3 33.20 -3.68 -3.56
CA SER A 3 32.35 -3.46 -4.75
C SER A 3 31.79 -4.81 -5.30
N ASP A 4 31.50 -5.78 -4.44
CA ASP A 4 30.99 -7.10 -4.89
C ASP A 4 29.46 -7.14 -5.03
N SER A 5 28.72 -6.37 -4.21
CA SER A 5 27.26 -6.45 -4.19
C SER A 5 26.59 -5.87 -5.45
N SER A 6 27.07 -4.72 -5.93
CA SER A 6 26.52 -4.07 -7.13
C SER A 6 26.86 -4.87 -8.40
N SER A 7 28.11 -5.33 -8.51
CA SER A 7 28.58 -6.17 -9.61
C SER A 7 27.80 -7.49 -9.69
N TYR A 8 27.62 -8.16 -8.55
CA TYR A 8 26.82 -9.37 -8.44
C TYR A 8 25.36 -9.15 -8.82
N PHE A 9 24.73 -8.08 -8.32
CA PHE A 9 23.34 -7.75 -8.66
C PHE A 9 23.17 -7.49 -10.17
N ASN A 10 24.09 -6.74 -10.79
CA ASN A 10 24.04 -6.45 -12.22
C ASN A 10 24.12 -7.72 -13.09
N LEU A 11 24.88 -8.74 -12.67
CA LEU A 11 24.93 -10.03 -13.37
C LEU A 11 23.63 -10.84 -13.24
N LYS A 12 22.84 -10.61 -12.19
CA LYS A 12 21.57 -11.31 -11.96
C LYS A 12 20.37 -10.60 -12.59
N LYS A 13 20.46 -9.30 -12.89
CA LYS A 13 19.40 -8.48 -13.51
C LYS A 13 18.64 -9.18 -14.66
N PRO A 14 19.30 -9.87 -15.62
CA PRO A 14 18.60 -10.51 -16.73
C PRO A 14 17.57 -11.58 -16.29
N TYR A 15 17.73 -12.14 -15.09
CA TYR A 15 16.87 -13.21 -14.58
C TYR A 15 15.79 -12.71 -13.61
N LEU A 16 15.82 -11.43 -13.24
CA LEU A 16 14.88 -10.88 -12.24
C LEU A 16 13.46 -10.70 -12.80
N GLY A 17 13.31 -10.53 -14.13
CA GLY A 17 12.00 -10.35 -14.76
C GLY A 17 11.00 -11.47 -14.46
N GLY A 18 11.49 -12.70 -14.27
CA GLY A 18 10.68 -13.88 -13.92
C GLY A 18 10.76 -14.31 -12.46
N ALA A 19 11.42 -13.54 -11.58
CA ALA A 19 11.61 -13.92 -10.19
C ALA A 19 10.26 -14.03 -9.45
N PRO A 20 10.03 -15.08 -8.64
CA PRO A 20 8.83 -15.19 -7.81
C PRO A 20 8.81 -14.13 -6.70
N ALA A 21 7.61 -13.86 -6.15
CA ALA A 21 7.44 -12.87 -5.07
C ALA A 21 8.36 -13.13 -3.86
N ALA A 22 8.55 -14.40 -3.47
CA ALA A 22 9.41 -14.77 -2.34
C ALA A 22 10.88 -14.35 -2.55
N ASP A 23 11.38 -14.46 -3.77
CA ASP A 23 12.75 -14.04 -4.10
C ASP A 23 12.86 -12.50 -4.08
N LEU A 24 11.83 -11.80 -4.56
CA LEU A 24 11.78 -10.34 -4.50
C LEU A 24 11.70 -9.81 -3.06
N GLN A 25 10.93 -10.47 -2.19
CA GLN A 25 10.88 -10.17 -0.76
C GLN A 25 12.24 -10.44 -0.09
N TYR A 26 12.91 -11.54 -0.45
CA TYR A 26 14.26 -11.81 0.03
C TYR A 26 15.23 -10.70 -0.39
N LEU A 27 15.19 -10.25 -1.66
CA LEU A 27 15.99 -9.12 -2.12
C LEU A 27 15.65 -7.82 -1.37
N ALA A 28 14.37 -7.55 -1.14
CA ALA A 28 13.92 -6.41 -0.37
C ALA A 28 14.49 -6.41 1.06
N SER A 29 14.54 -7.58 1.71
CA SER A 29 15.13 -7.73 3.06
C SER A 29 16.63 -7.39 3.10
N LYS A 30 17.32 -7.41 1.95
CA LYS A 30 18.72 -7.03 1.81
C LYS A 30 18.91 -5.53 1.53
N ASN A 31 17.82 -4.76 1.45
CA ASN A 31 17.85 -3.31 1.16
C ASN A 31 18.66 -3.00 -0.10
N VAL A 32 18.38 -3.73 -1.17
CA VAL A 32 19.01 -3.48 -2.47
C VAL A 32 18.46 -2.18 -3.07
N SER A 33 19.21 -1.61 -4.03
CA SER A 33 18.75 -0.44 -4.78
C SER A 33 18.47 -0.86 -6.23
N MET A 34 17.38 -1.59 -6.45
CA MET A 34 16.94 -1.95 -7.79
C MET A 34 16.55 -0.69 -8.56
N ASP A 35 17.06 -0.56 -9.78
CA ASP A 35 16.70 0.54 -10.67
C ASP A 35 15.24 0.40 -11.13
N ILE A 36 14.57 1.53 -11.33
CA ILE A 36 13.16 1.57 -11.74
C ILE A 36 12.95 0.90 -13.10
N GLY A 37 13.91 1.01 -14.03
CA GLY A 37 13.86 0.34 -15.33
C GLY A 37 13.82 -1.18 -15.20
N THR A 38 14.55 -1.74 -14.24
CA THR A 38 14.50 -3.17 -13.92
C THR A 38 13.15 -3.54 -13.29
N PHE A 39 12.67 -2.74 -12.34
CA PHE A 39 11.42 -2.98 -11.62
C PHE A 39 10.19 -3.05 -12.54
N ILE A 40 10.06 -2.11 -13.48
CA ILE A 40 8.91 -2.06 -14.41
C ILE A 40 8.91 -3.20 -15.45
N ASN A 41 9.96 -4.02 -15.49
CA ASN A 41 10.05 -5.23 -16.32
C ASN A 41 9.85 -6.53 -15.51
N LEU A 42 9.52 -6.44 -14.22
CA LEU A 42 9.19 -7.61 -13.39
C LEU A 42 7.81 -8.18 -13.75
N ASN A 43 7.63 -9.47 -13.46
CA ASN A 43 6.32 -10.11 -13.56
C ASN A 43 5.32 -9.47 -12.58
N VAL A 44 4.20 -8.98 -13.10
CA VAL A 44 3.16 -8.30 -12.29
C VAL A 44 2.63 -9.15 -11.14
N ASN A 45 2.54 -10.48 -11.31
CA ASN A 45 2.05 -11.38 -10.26
C ASN A 45 3.04 -11.49 -9.10
N SER A 46 4.34 -11.41 -9.39
CA SER A 46 5.38 -11.37 -8.36
C SER A 46 5.36 -10.05 -7.61
N VAL A 47 5.17 -8.94 -8.34
CA VAL A 47 5.11 -7.59 -7.76
C VAL A 47 3.92 -7.43 -6.82
N LEU A 48 2.77 -8.03 -7.14
CA LEU A 48 1.57 -8.00 -6.27
C LEU A 48 1.78 -8.68 -4.90
N GLY A 49 2.83 -9.50 -4.76
CA GLY A 49 3.22 -10.08 -3.47
C GLY A 49 4.04 -9.15 -2.58
N LEU A 50 4.37 -7.93 -3.04
CA LEU A 50 5.22 -6.98 -2.30
C LEU A 50 4.38 -5.99 -1.49
N SER A 51 4.69 -5.89 -0.20
CA SER A 51 4.18 -4.81 0.64
C SER A 51 4.88 -3.47 0.33
N VAL A 52 4.38 -2.38 0.90
CA VAL A 52 5.08 -1.08 0.87
C VAL A 52 6.48 -1.17 1.47
N GLY A 53 6.66 -1.95 2.55
CA GLY A 53 7.97 -2.19 3.16
C GLY A 53 8.92 -2.93 2.23
N ASP A 54 8.43 -3.98 1.57
CA ASP A 54 9.23 -4.72 0.59
C ASP A 54 9.61 -3.83 -0.60
N MET A 55 8.68 -3.00 -1.08
CA MET A 55 8.95 -2.08 -2.18
C MET A 55 10.06 -1.08 -1.84
N LYS A 56 10.01 -0.52 -0.62
CA LYS A 56 11.05 0.37 -0.10
C LYS A 56 12.40 -0.33 0.00
N GLY A 57 12.44 -1.56 0.49
CA GLY A 57 13.67 -2.35 0.60
C GLY A 57 14.21 -2.82 -0.76
N LEU A 58 13.35 -3.01 -1.76
CA LEU A 58 13.74 -3.46 -3.10
C LEU A 58 14.29 -2.32 -3.95
N LEU A 59 13.64 -1.15 -3.92
CA LEU A 59 14.06 0.01 -4.71
C LEU A 59 15.09 0.87 -4.00
N GLY A 60 15.13 0.85 -2.67
CA GLY A 60 16.07 1.63 -1.87
C GLY A 60 16.01 3.12 -2.24
N SER A 61 17.15 3.67 -2.66
CA SER A 61 17.27 5.07 -3.08
C SER A 61 16.43 5.44 -4.31
N ASN A 62 15.99 4.46 -5.10
CA ASN A 62 15.20 4.68 -6.32
C ASN A 62 13.68 4.68 -6.06
N VAL A 63 13.24 4.60 -4.79
CA VAL A 63 11.80 4.52 -4.46
C VAL A 63 11.02 5.76 -4.94
N ALA A 64 11.66 6.93 -5.02
CA ALA A 64 11.05 8.15 -5.53
C ALA A 64 10.67 8.06 -7.02
N ASP A 65 11.36 7.21 -7.79
CA ASP A 65 11.13 7.04 -9.23
C ASP A 65 9.78 6.38 -9.53
N LEU A 66 9.18 5.71 -8.55
CA LEU A 66 7.81 5.20 -8.65
C LEU A 66 6.82 6.31 -9.04
N LYS A 67 7.02 7.55 -8.56
CA LYS A 67 6.13 8.66 -8.87
C LYS A 67 6.22 9.06 -10.34
N ALA A 68 7.42 9.09 -10.91
CA ALA A 68 7.62 9.35 -12.33
C ALA A 68 7.01 8.26 -13.23
N GLN A 69 6.85 7.04 -12.69
CA GLN A 69 6.29 5.88 -13.38
C GLN A 69 4.87 5.52 -12.93
N GLU A 70 4.12 6.44 -12.29
CA GLU A 70 2.81 6.12 -11.71
C GLU A 70 1.76 5.63 -12.73
N ASN A 71 1.93 5.96 -14.01
CA ASN A 71 1.08 5.52 -15.11
C ASN A 71 1.54 4.20 -15.76
N ASN A 72 2.69 3.66 -15.36
CA ASN A 72 3.15 2.36 -15.82
C ASN A 72 2.23 1.26 -15.27
N THR A 73 1.91 0.24 -16.08
CA THR A 73 1.00 -0.84 -15.69
C THR A 73 1.48 -1.58 -14.44
N ILE A 74 2.78 -1.88 -14.31
CA ILE A 74 3.34 -2.59 -13.15
C ILE A 74 3.21 -1.74 -11.88
N VAL A 75 3.64 -0.48 -11.95
CA VAL A 75 3.56 0.46 -10.81
C VAL A 75 2.11 0.67 -10.41
N SER A 76 1.24 1.02 -11.36
CA SER A 76 -0.15 1.35 -11.07
C SER A 76 -0.97 0.14 -10.58
N THR A 77 -0.64 -1.08 -11.03
CA THR A 77 -1.25 -2.31 -10.52
C THR A 77 -0.84 -2.59 -9.08
N TRP A 78 0.45 -2.46 -8.79
CA TRP A 78 0.96 -2.57 -7.43
C TRP A 78 0.35 -1.51 -6.52
N THR A 79 0.33 -0.24 -6.92
CA THR A 79 -0.26 0.87 -6.16
C THR A 79 -1.69 0.58 -5.75
N ARG A 80 -2.55 0.16 -6.69
CA ARG A 80 -3.95 -0.16 -6.42
C ARG A 80 -4.13 -1.35 -5.46
N SER A 81 -3.12 -2.20 -5.33
CA SER A 81 -3.13 -3.32 -4.39
C SER A 81 -2.77 -2.93 -2.95
N GLN A 82 -2.24 -1.72 -2.73
CA GLN A 82 -1.86 -1.21 -1.41
C GLN A 82 -2.92 -0.25 -0.86
N SER A 83 -3.04 -0.13 0.47
CA SER A 83 -3.88 0.91 1.06
C SER A 83 -3.24 2.29 0.89
N GLN A 84 -4.06 3.33 0.77
CA GLN A 84 -3.56 4.69 0.62
C GLN A 84 -2.72 5.11 1.83
N SER A 85 -3.15 4.82 3.06
CA SER A 85 -2.37 5.12 4.27
C SER A 85 -0.98 4.47 4.26
N ALA A 86 -0.85 3.25 3.72
CA ALA A 86 0.43 2.58 3.61
C ALA A 86 1.32 3.24 2.56
N LEU A 87 0.76 3.61 1.40
CA LEU A 87 1.49 4.35 0.36
C LEU A 87 1.98 5.71 0.86
N ASP A 88 1.18 6.39 1.70
CA ASP A 88 1.53 7.69 2.28
C ASP A 88 2.79 7.62 3.15
N LEU A 89 3.10 6.45 3.74
CA LEU A 89 4.35 6.21 4.48
C LEU A 89 5.62 6.30 3.61
N LEU A 90 5.49 6.19 2.28
CA LEU A 90 6.61 6.41 1.37
C LEU A 90 6.95 7.90 1.25
N GLY A 91 6.00 8.81 1.49
CA GLY A 91 6.23 10.26 1.42
C GLY A 91 6.51 10.81 0.01
N ILE A 92 6.17 10.05 -1.04
CA ILE A 92 6.46 10.41 -2.45
C ILE A 92 5.21 10.90 -3.23
N GLY A 93 4.08 11.08 -2.55
CA GLY A 93 2.84 11.57 -3.16
C GLY A 93 2.22 10.58 -4.16
N LEU A 94 2.38 9.28 -3.93
CA LEU A 94 1.76 8.24 -4.74
C LEU A 94 0.29 8.07 -4.32
N THR A 95 -0.64 8.12 -5.27
CA THR A 95 -2.09 8.06 -5.02
C THR A 95 -2.76 6.95 -5.83
N GLY A 96 -4.00 6.63 -5.47
CA GLY A 96 -4.78 5.58 -6.14
C GLY A 96 -4.72 4.23 -5.44
N GLY A 97 -4.22 4.18 -4.20
CA GLY A 97 -4.36 3.03 -3.32
C GLY A 97 -5.83 2.81 -2.90
N ARG A 98 -6.11 1.63 -2.37
CA ARG A 98 -7.44 1.32 -1.81
C ARG A 98 -7.70 2.14 -0.55
N ALA A 99 -8.97 2.46 -0.31
CA ALA A 99 -9.38 3.02 0.96
C ALA A 99 -9.04 2.06 2.11
N ASP A 100 -8.64 2.61 3.25
CA ASP A 100 -8.42 1.81 4.45
C ASP A 100 -9.71 1.15 4.91
N ALA A 101 -9.60 -0.07 5.43
CA ALA A 101 -10.74 -0.77 5.99
C ALA A 101 -11.24 -0.02 7.23
N THR A 102 -12.28 0.79 7.06
CA THR A 102 -13.05 1.32 8.18
C THR A 102 -13.71 0.14 8.86
N THR A 103 -13.27 -0.18 10.07
CA THR A 103 -13.89 -1.21 10.90
C THR A 103 -15.28 -0.73 11.28
N ALA A 104 -16.30 -1.08 10.49
CA ALA A 104 -17.67 -1.01 10.93
C ALA A 104 -17.82 -2.06 12.04
N ALA A 105 -17.86 -1.62 13.29
CA ALA A 105 -18.15 -2.49 14.42
C ALA A 105 -19.52 -3.15 14.17
N SER A 106 -19.48 -4.43 13.78
CA SER A 106 -20.68 -5.24 13.64
C SER A 106 -21.21 -5.48 15.06
N VAL A 107 -22.17 -4.66 15.48
CA VAL A 107 -22.90 -4.87 16.74
C VAL A 107 -23.71 -6.14 16.54
N THR A 108 -23.16 -7.28 16.95
CA THR A 108 -23.90 -8.54 17.01
C THR A 108 -24.98 -8.39 18.08
N THR A 109 -26.19 -8.03 17.66
CA THR A 109 -27.38 -8.13 18.49
C THR A 109 -27.69 -9.62 18.67
N LYS A 110 -27.21 -10.20 19.77
CA LYS A 110 -27.72 -11.47 20.28
C LYS A 110 -29.23 -11.32 20.49
N LYS A 111 -30.03 -11.96 19.64
CA LYS A 111 -31.47 -12.16 19.87
C LYS A 111 -31.63 -13.12 21.06
N VAL A 112 -31.71 -12.58 22.27
CA VAL A 112 -32.18 -13.32 23.45
C VAL A 112 -33.69 -13.13 23.53
N GLY A 113 -34.38 -14.25 23.73
CA GLY A 113 -35.83 -14.31 23.85
C GLY A 113 -36.37 -13.48 25.02
N SER A 114 -37.48 -12.82 24.71
CA SER A 114 -38.56 -12.28 25.56
C SER A 114 -38.44 -12.48 27.08
N SER A 115 -38.43 -11.36 27.82
CA SER A 115 -39.59 -10.98 28.65
C SER A 115 -39.42 -9.60 29.32
N ALA A 116 -40.45 -8.77 29.15
CA ALA A 116 -40.96 -7.71 30.04
C ALA A 116 -40.04 -6.52 30.44
N GLY A 117 -40.42 -5.34 29.90
CA GLY A 117 -40.55 -4.10 30.70
C GLY A 117 -39.35 -3.14 30.71
N ALA A 118 -39.42 -2.10 29.87
CA ALA A 118 -39.15 -0.69 30.24
C ALA A 118 -39.16 0.19 28.98
N VAL A 119 -40.07 1.17 28.92
CA VAL A 119 -39.99 2.29 27.98
C VAL A 119 -38.87 3.19 28.46
N VAL A 120 -37.81 3.36 27.65
CA VAL A 120 -36.85 4.45 27.86
C VAL A 120 -36.95 5.37 26.64
N LEU A 121 -37.71 6.44 26.84
CA LEU A 121 -37.67 7.64 26.02
C LEU A 121 -36.32 8.32 26.29
N SER A 122 -35.45 8.42 25.28
CA SER A 122 -34.27 9.27 25.37
C SER A 122 -34.17 10.13 24.12
N HIS A 123 -34.67 11.36 24.23
CA HIS A 123 -34.32 12.45 23.32
C HIS A 123 -32.96 12.99 23.74
N SER A 124 -32.04 13.17 22.79
CA SER A 124 -30.93 14.10 22.96
C SER A 124 -30.53 14.67 21.59
N VAL A 125 -30.82 15.97 21.47
CA VAL A 125 -30.45 16.90 20.40
C VAL A 125 -29.03 17.39 20.65
N LEU A 126 -28.23 17.60 19.59
CA LEU A 126 -27.15 18.60 19.45
C LEU A 126 -26.62 18.45 18.00
N VAL A 127 -27.05 19.25 17.01
CA VAL A 127 -26.76 20.67 16.73
C VAL A 127 -25.29 20.96 16.40
N ALA A 128 -25.13 21.55 15.21
CA ALA A 128 -24.01 22.32 14.65
C ALA A 128 -22.79 21.53 14.13
N GLY A 129 -22.19 21.85 12.98
CA GLY A 129 -22.29 23.07 12.19
C GLY A 129 -21.96 22.86 10.72
N LEU A 130 -22.73 23.56 9.90
CA LEU A 130 -22.60 23.77 8.48
C LEU A 130 -21.36 24.63 8.21
N ILE A 131 -20.44 24.20 7.34
CA ILE A 131 -19.46 25.13 6.75
C ILE A 131 -19.70 25.14 5.25
N ALA A 132 -20.54 26.09 4.84
CA ALA A 132 -20.64 26.52 3.46
C ALA A 132 -19.38 27.33 3.12
N PHE A 133 -18.61 26.87 2.13
CA PHE A 133 -17.59 27.68 1.47
C PHE A 133 -18.21 28.30 0.22
N LEU A 134 -18.50 29.59 0.27
CA LEU A 134 -18.77 30.43 -0.89
C LEU A 134 -18.00 31.74 -0.72
N LEU A 135 -17.01 31.92 -1.61
CA LEU A 135 -16.32 33.18 -1.86
C LEU A 135 -17.02 33.86 -3.05
N CYS A 136 -17.69 34.97 -2.77
CA CYS A 136 -17.69 36.20 -3.55
C CYS A 136 -17.83 37.35 -2.53
#